data_AF-A0A8T9C5X5-F1
#
_entry.id   AF-A0A8T9C5X5-F1
#
_cell.length_a   1.000
_cell.length_b   1.000
_cell.length_c   1.000
_cell.angle_alpha   90.00
_cell.angle_beta   90.00
_cell.angle_gamma   90.00
#
_symmetry.space_group_name_H-M   'P 1'
#
loop_
_entity.id
_entity.type
_entity.pdbx_description
1 polymer ?
#
loop_
_entity_poly.entity_id
_entity_poly.type
_entity_poly.pdbx_seq_one_letter_code
_entity_poly.pdbx_strand_id
1 'polypeptide(L)'
;MESVSLRDVENNSLEKLLTHEYVQSDEDIKTETTSKRQRKNYPRIAAYTAFSALALYGLFTLLISLTHFHKPSHHHDPSPVRRSCSCGTSIAEALSMGCTYDSLSPAFLPPHCRDASLTAEFETLGDGPNGTWLYYADRNHTQLLSTWEVMSMAENPGARFHVSWRWHVVHCYMYWIKMYRAQRGGAQVEGRYDGEAHVRHCAGVFGRDGWGTASGVVLDADVEEP
;
A
#
# COMPACT_ATOMS: atom_id res chain seq x y z
N MET A 1 4.61 55.59 101.67
CA MET A 1 4.77 54.13 101.82
C MET A 1 3.75 53.50 100.90
N GLU A 2 4.12 53.35 99.64
CA GLU A 2 3.46 52.44 98.69
C GLU A 2 4.58 51.95 97.80
N SER A 3 5.09 50.77 98.14
CA SER A 3 6.12 50.07 97.39
C SER A 3 5.48 49.51 96.13
N VAL A 4 5.62 50.20 95.00
CA VAL A 4 5.36 49.59 93.69
C VAL A 4 6.43 48.51 93.52
N SER A 5 5.97 47.26 93.58
CA SER A 5 6.80 46.06 93.53
C SER A 5 7.50 45.99 92.18
N LEU A 6 8.83 46.01 92.17
CA LEU A 6 9.67 45.78 90.98
C LEU A 6 9.33 44.45 90.26
N ARG A 7 8.65 43.52 90.94
CA ARG A 7 8.17 42.26 90.37
C ARG A 7 7.05 42.44 89.34
N ASP A 8 6.26 43.52 89.42
CA ASP A 8 5.11 43.71 88.53
C ASP A 8 5.52 44.22 87.14
N VAL A 9 6.63 44.98 87.06
CA VAL A 9 7.17 45.50 85.79
C VAL A 9 7.90 44.41 85.00
N GLU A 10 8.61 43.54 85.71
CA GLU A 10 9.37 42.43 85.12
C GLU A 10 8.42 41.34 84.57
N ASN A 11 7.35 41.03 85.31
CA ASN A 11 6.31 40.08 84.86
C ASN A 11 5.60 40.55 83.59
N ASN A 12 5.24 41.83 83.49
CA ASN A 12 4.55 42.37 82.32
C ASN A 12 5.46 42.38 81.07
N SER A 13 6.78 42.55 81.27
CA SER A 13 7.77 42.53 80.18
C SER A 13 8.02 41.11 79.66
N LEU A 14 8.09 40.13 80.56
CA LEU A 14 8.20 38.71 80.22
C LEU A 14 6.95 38.18 79.52
N GLU A 15 5.75 38.55 79.99
CA GLU A 15 4.50 38.15 79.37
C GLU A 15 4.35 38.73 77.95
N LYS A 16 4.84 39.95 77.73
CA LYS A 16 4.85 40.59 76.41
C LYS A 16 5.86 39.97 75.43
N LEU A 17 7.01 39.50 75.94
CA LEU A 17 8.01 38.78 75.12
C LEU A 17 7.52 37.37 74.76
N LEU A 18 6.95 36.65 75.73
CA LEU A 18 6.38 35.31 75.51
C LEU A 18 5.20 35.35 74.54
N THR A 19 4.35 36.37 74.62
CA THR A 19 3.22 36.52 73.68
C THR A 19 3.70 36.90 72.28
N HIS A 20 4.74 37.74 72.14
CA HIS A 20 5.29 38.09 70.82
C HIS A 20 5.99 36.89 70.16
N GLU A 21 6.79 36.13 70.91
CA GLU A 21 7.47 34.92 70.40
C GLU A 21 6.46 33.82 70.06
N TYR A 22 5.41 33.68 70.86
CA TYR A 22 4.30 32.76 70.59
C TYR A 22 3.54 33.16 69.31
N VAL A 23 3.14 34.42 69.17
CA VAL A 23 2.40 34.93 67.98
C VAL A 23 3.24 34.80 66.72
N GLN A 24 4.53 35.12 66.77
CA GLN A 24 5.41 35.01 65.61
C GLN A 24 5.66 33.55 65.21
N SER A 25 5.82 32.65 66.18
CA SER A 25 5.88 31.21 65.90
C SER A 25 4.60 30.69 65.25
N ASP A 26 3.44 31.21 65.66
CA ASP A 26 2.14 30.76 65.18
C ASP A 26 1.82 31.34 63.78
N GLU A 27 2.32 32.53 63.44
CA GLU A 27 2.28 33.08 62.07
C GLU A 27 3.27 32.37 61.12
N ASP A 28 4.49 32.08 61.57
CA ASP A 28 5.49 31.36 60.77
C ASP A 28 5.05 29.89 60.49
N ILE A 29 4.41 29.23 61.48
CA ILE A 29 3.84 27.89 61.30
C ILE A 29 2.66 27.91 60.34
N LYS A 30 1.78 28.93 60.40
CA LYS A 30 0.63 29.08 59.47
C LYS A 30 1.06 29.38 58.04
N THR A 31 2.12 30.18 57.85
CA THR A 31 2.66 30.51 56.51
C THR A 31 3.41 29.33 55.88
N GLU A 32 4.16 28.53 56.66
CA GLU A 32 4.77 27.29 56.15
C GLU A 32 3.75 26.20 55.80
N THR A 33 2.70 26.01 56.62
CA THR A 33 1.68 24.97 56.37
C THR A 33 0.76 25.29 55.21
N THR A 34 0.45 26.56 54.95
CA THR A 34 -0.35 26.98 53.78
C THR A 34 0.43 26.83 52.46
N SER A 35 1.73 27.18 52.44
CA SER A 35 2.61 27.03 51.27
C SER A 35 2.88 25.56 50.90
N LYS A 36 3.15 24.68 51.88
CA LYS A 36 3.44 23.26 51.64
C LYS A 36 2.20 22.42 51.27
N ARG A 37 0.99 22.83 51.68
CA ARG A 37 -0.26 22.11 51.37
C ARG A 37 -0.77 22.40 49.95
N GLN A 38 -0.46 23.57 49.38
CA GLN A 38 -0.85 23.89 48.01
C GLN A 38 -0.03 23.15 46.95
N ARG A 39 1.22 22.75 47.21
CA ARG A 39 2.10 22.15 46.19
C ARG A 39 1.85 20.66 45.84
N LYS A 40 0.84 19.98 46.40
CA LYS A 40 0.83 18.50 46.40
C LYS A 40 -0.10 17.74 45.45
N ASN A 41 -0.99 18.38 44.70
CA ASN A 41 -1.87 17.66 43.74
C ASN A 41 -1.87 18.20 42.30
N TYR A 42 -1.27 19.36 42.04
CA TYR A 42 -1.21 19.95 40.69
C TYR A 42 -0.59 19.04 39.61
N PRO A 43 0.52 18.32 39.83
CA PRO A 43 1.08 17.46 38.78
C PRO A 43 0.19 16.23 38.51
N ARG A 44 -0.56 15.75 39.53
CA ARG A 44 -1.51 14.64 39.37
C ARG A 44 -2.75 15.09 38.61
N ILE A 45 -3.31 16.24 38.96
CA ILE A 45 -4.46 16.83 38.26
C ILE A 45 -4.07 17.15 36.81
N ALA A 46 -2.91 17.75 36.58
CA ALA A 46 -2.39 18.02 35.23
C ALA A 46 -2.20 16.74 34.41
N ALA A 47 -1.68 15.67 35.03
CA ALA A 47 -1.59 14.36 34.38
C ALA A 47 -2.97 13.80 34.05
N TYR A 48 -3.94 13.81 34.98
CA TYR A 48 -5.29 13.33 34.72
C TYR A 48 -5.99 14.15 33.62
N THR A 49 -5.81 15.47 33.59
CA THR A 49 -6.36 16.31 32.51
C THR A 49 -5.70 16.00 31.17
N ALA A 50 -4.38 15.76 31.14
CA ALA A 50 -3.67 15.39 29.92
C ALA A 50 -4.10 13.99 29.42
N PHE A 51 -4.21 13.01 30.32
CA PHE A 51 -4.72 11.67 29.99
C PHE A 51 -6.16 11.72 29.49
N SER A 52 -7.02 12.52 30.12
CA SER A 52 -8.41 12.69 29.69
C SER A 52 -8.50 13.36 28.33
N ALA A 53 -7.68 14.39 28.08
CA ALA A 53 -7.61 15.05 26.78
C ALA A 53 -7.12 14.11 25.67
N LEU A 54 -6.10 13.29 25.94
CA LEU A 54 -5.61 12.29 25.01
C LEU A 54 -6.65 11.19 24.75
N ALA A 55 -7.35 10.74 25.78
CA ALA A 55 -8.42 9.75 25.65
C ALA A 55 -9.60 10.30 24.82
N LEU A 56 -9.98 11.55 25.03
CA LEU A 56 -11.02 12.23 24.25
C LEU A 56 -10.58 12.45 22.81
N TYR A 57 -9.32 12.83 22.58
CA TYR A 57 -8.76 12.95 21.24
C TYR A 57 -8.75 11.59 20.53
N GLY A 58 -8.33 10.53 21.20
CA GLY A 58 -8.37 9.16 20.69
C GLY A 58 -9.78 8.66 20.40
N LEU A 59 -10.75 8.98 21.27
CA LEU A 59 -12.16 8.65 21.02
C LEU A 59 -12.71 9.44 19.83
N PHE A 60 -12.36 10.72 19.72
CA PHE A 60 -12.76 11.57 18.59
C PHE A 60 -12.17 11.05 17.27
N THR A 61 -10.90 10.68 17.23
CA THR A 61 -10.29 10.07 16.04
C THR A 61 -10.88 8.70 15.74
N LEU A 62 -11.23 7.90 16.75
CA LEU A 62 -11.90 6.60 16.57
C LEU A 62 -13.32 6.77 16.02
N LEU A 63 -14.09 7.74 16.52
CA LEU A 63 -15.43 8.07 16.01
C LEU A 63 -15.37 8.61 14.57
N ILE A 64 -14.39 9.48 14.26
CA ILE A 64 -14.13 9.93 12.88
C ILE A 64 -13.70 8.77 11.99
N SER A 65 -12.85 7.86 12.49
CA SER A 65 -12.53 6.63 11.77
C SER A 65 -13.79 5.81 11.52
N LEU A 66 -14.65 5.60 12.52
CA LEU A 66 -15.88 4.84 12.35
C LEU A 66 -16.83 5.49 11.33
N THR A 67 -16.85 6.83 11.21
CA THR A 67 -17.64 7.51 10.16
C THR A 67 -16.97 7.48 8.79
N HIS A 68 -15.64 7.50 8.70
CA HIS A 68 -14.90 7.30 7.44
C HIS A 68 -14.87 5.84 6.96
N PHE A 69 -14.85 4.88 7.87
CA PHE A 69 -14.98 3.44 7.62
C PHE A 69 -16.44 3.06 7.34
N HIS A 70 -17.42 3.85 7.80
CA HIS A 70 -18.80 3.85 7.30
C HIS A 70 -18.99 4.70 6.03
N LYS A 71 -17.93 4.96 5.25
CA LYS A 71 -18.17 5.03 3.80
C LYS A 71 -18.95 3.76 3.48
N PRO A 72 -20.20 3.86 3.00
CA PRO A 72 -20.94 2.67 2.60
C PRO A 72 -19.97 1.90 1.74
N SER A 73 -19.74 0.63 2.13
CA SER A 73 -19.05 -0.35 1.31
C SER A 73 -19.40 0.02 -0.11
N HIS A 74 -18.39 0.39 -0.92
CA HIS A 74 -18.60 0.61 -2.34
C HIS A 74 -19.62 -0.44 -2.71
N HIS A 75 -20.82 0.01 -3.08
CA HIS A 75 -21.84 -0.91 -3.55
C HIS A 75 -21.07 -1.87 -4.44
N HIS A 76 -21.31 -3.18 -4.28
CA HIS A 76 -21.00 -4.10 -5.36
C HIS A 76 -21.79 -3.57 -6.56
N ASP A 77 -21.23 -2.56 -7.21
CA ASP A 77 -21.48 -2.20 -8.57
C ASP A 77 -21.33 -3.54 -9.25
N PRO A 78 -22.39 -4.03 -9.94
CA PRO A 78 -22.30 -5.31 -10.62
C PRO A 78 -20.96 -5.32 -11.33
N SER A 79 -20.09 -6.27 -10.97
CA SER A 79 -18.71 -6.30 -11.47
C SER A 79 -18.78 -5.95 -12.94
N PRO A 80 -18.08 -4.88 -13.40
CA PRO A 80 -18.27 -4.36 -14.74
C PRO A 80 -18.23 -5.56 -15.68
N VAL A 81 -19.31 -5.76 -16.43
CA VAL A 81 -19.53 -6.97 -17.23
C VAL A 81 -18.23 -7.24 -17.99
N ARG A 82 -17.51 -8.28 -17.57
CA ARG A 82 -16.22 -8.60 -18.18
C ARG A 82 -16.50 -8.96 -19.62
N ARG A 83 -15.95 -8.17 -20.53
CA ARG A 83 -16.07 -8.44 -21.96
C ARG A 83 -15.04 -9.52 -22.29
N SER A 84 -15.45 -10.47 -23.12
CA SER A 84 -14.56 -11.51 -23.61
C SER A 84 -13.33 -10.90 -24.28
N CYS A 85 -12.15 -11.47 -24.02
CA CYS A 85 -10.90 -11.18 -24.70
C CYS A 85 -10.59 -12.22 -25.79
N SER A 86 -11.55 -13.07 -26.16
CA SER A 86 -11.43 -14.04 -27.24
C SER A 86 -11.53 -13.38 -28.62
N CYS A 87 -10.73 -13.87 -29.56
CA CYS A 87 -10.62 -13.42 -30.93
C CYS A 87 -10.88 -14.55 -31.93
N GLY A 88 -11.70 -15.53 -31.54
CA GLY A 88 -12.11 -16.63 -32.42
C GLY A 88 -11.08 -17.75 -32.48
N THR A 89 -11.03 -18.42 -33.62
CA THR A 89 -10.33 -19.71 -33.80
C THR A 89 -9.29 -19.72 -34.93
N SER A 90 -9.16 -18.62 -35.67
CA SER A 90 -8.07 -18.40 -36.64
C SER A 90 -7.60 -16.95 -36.63
N ILE A 91 -6.41 -16.67 -37.16
CA ILE A 91 -5.91 -15.30 -37.35
C ILE A 91 -6.84 -14.52 -38.28
N ALA A 92 -7.36 -15.17 -39.33
CA ALA A 92 -8.29 -14.53 -40.26
C ALA A 92 -9.57 -14.05 -39.55
N GLU A 93 -10.13 -14.87 -38.66
CA GLU A 93 -11.28 -14.52 -37.84
C GLU A 93 -10.93 -13.40 -36.85
N ALA A 94 -9.80 -13.50 -36.15
CA ALA A 94 -9.32 -12.48 -35.22
C ALA A 94 -9.21 -11.10 -35.88
N LEU A 95 -8.61 -11.03 -37.07
CA LEU A 95 -8.52 -9.80 -37.84
C LEU A 95 -9.89 -9.27 -38.26
N SER A 96 -10.82 -10.16 -38.65
CA SER A 96 -12.20 -9.77 -39.00
C SER A 96 -12.99 -9.22 -37.80
N MET A 97 -12.65 -9.66 -36.58
CA MET A 97 -13.21 -9.16 -35.32
C MET A 97 -12.54 -7.86 -34.84
N GLY A 98 -11.53 -7.36 -35.57
CA GLY A 98 -10.78 -6.16 -35.20
C GLY A 98 -9.75 -6.40 -34.09
N CYS A 99 -9.34 -7.65 -33.89
CA CYS A 99 -8.27 -7.99 -32.95
C CYS A 99 -6.88 -7.72 -33.55
N THR A 100 -5.94 -7.40 -32.66
CA THR A 100 -4.55 -7.11 -33.01
C THR A 100 -3.61 -7.95 -32.16
N TYR A 101 -2.55 -8.49 -32.77
CA TYR A 101 -1.52 -9.24 -32.04
C TYR A 101 -0.77 -8.38 -31.03
N ASP A 102 -0.74 -8.80 -29.78
CA ASP A 102 -0.10 -8.16 -28.64
C ASP A 102 1.13 -8.97 -28.20
N SER A 103 2.31 -8.36 -28.29
CA SER A 103 3.58 -9.01 -27.94
C SER A 103 3.81 -9.10 -26.43
N LEU A 104 3.12 -8.29 -25.61
CA LEU A 104 3.15 -8.39 -24.16
C LEU A 104 2.28 -9.56 -23.68
N SER A 105 1.10 -9.79 -24.28
CA SER A 105 0.14 -10.88 -23.98
C SER A 105 0.34 -12.19 -24.75
N PRO A 106 1.39 -12.31 -25.58
CA PRO A 106 1.41 -13.16 -26.79
C PRO A 106 0.03 -13.65 -27.26
N ALA A 107 -0.83 -12.74 -27.70
CA ALA A 107 -2.20 -13.09 -28.09
C ALA A 107 -2.77 -12.13 -29.13
N PHE A 108 -3.76 -12.57 -29.90
CA PHE A 108 -4.64 -11.63 -30.60
C PHE A 108 -5.70 -11.13 -29.64
N LEU A 109 -5.80 -9.81 -29.50
CA LEU A 109 -6.69 -9.19 -28.51
C LEU A 109 -7.61 -8.15 -29.13
N PRO A 110 -8.87 -8.05 -28.65
CA PRO A 110 -9.73 -6.94 -29.02
C PRO A 110 -9.25 -5.64 -28.35
N PRO A 111 -9.66 -4.46 -28.86
CA PRO A 111 -9.20 -3.16 -28.35
C PRO A 111 -9.41 -2.95 -26.85
N HIS A 112 -10.44 -3.54 -26.24
CA HIS A 112 -10.71 -3.38 -24.80
C HIS A 112 -9.81 -4.23 -23.89
N CYS A 113 -9.08 -5.21 -24.40
CA CYS A 113 -8.12 -6.02 -23.64
C CYS A 113 -6.65 -5.66 -23.94
N ARG A 114 -6.42 -4.81 -24.95
CA ARG A 114 -5.09 -4.41 -25.38
C ARG A 114 -4.69 -3.05 -24.80
N ASP A 115 -3.64 -3.00 -23.96
CA ASP A 115 -2.99 -1.74 -23.59
C ASP A 115 -1.87 -1.44 -24.59
N ALA A 116 -2.23 -0.87 -25.75
CA ALA A 116 -1.29 -0.62 -26.83
C ALA A 116 -0.08 0.25 -26.43
N SER A 117 -0.26 1.16 -25.46
CA SER A 117 0.83 2.01 -24.95
C SER A 117 1.85 1.22 -24.15
N LEU A 118 1.37 0.30 -23.30
CA LEU A 118 2.22 -0.55 -22.48
C LEU A 118 2.93 -1.61 -23.34
N THR A 119 2.24 -2.14 -24.36
CA THR A 119 2.85 -3.06 -25.33
C THR A 119 3.94 -2.37 -26.14
N ALA A 120 3.73 -1.11 -26.56
CA ALA A 120 4.77 -0.34 -27.24
C ALA A 120 5.98 -0.07 -26.34
N GLU A 121 5.76 0.21 -25.05
CA GLU A 121 6.86 0.31 -24.07
C GLU A 121 7.60 -1.01 -23.93
N PHE A 122 6.87 -2.14 -23.82
CA PHE A 122 7.43 -3.48 -23.71
C PHE A 122 8.37 -3.79 -24.88
N GLU A 123 7.98 -3.45 -26.10
CA GLU A 123 8.74 -3.68 -27.33
C GLU A 123 10.06 -2.90 -27.43
N THR A 124 10.34 -1.97 -26.50
CA THR A 124 11.61 -1.22 -26.43
C THR A 124 12.59 -1.74 -25.36
N LEU A 125 12.17 -2.72 -24.55
CA LEU A 125 12.92 -3.20 -23.38
C LEU A 125 13.67 -4.52 -23.63
N GLY A 126 13.67 -4.96 -24.88
CA GLY A 126 14.24 -6.19 -25.37
C GLY A 126 15.76 -6.29 -25.34
N ASP A 127 16.22 -7.51 -25.59
CA ASP A 127 17.61 -7.94 -25.59
C ASP A 127 18.27 -7.94 -26.99
N GLY A 128 17.50 -7.61 -28.02
CA GLY A 128 17.95 -7.43 -29.39
C GLY A 128 18.37 -6.00 -29.75
N PRO A 129 18.73 -5.78 -31.02
CA PRO A 129 19.11 -4.47 -31.52
C PRO A 129 18.01 -3.42 -31.27
N ASN A 130 18.40 -2.21 -30.85
CA ASN A 130 17.47 -1.11 -30.56
C ASN A 130 16.40 -1.43 -29.50
N GLY A 131 16.64 -2.43 -28.64
CA GLY A 131 15.69 -2.82 -27.59
C GLY A 131 14.52 -3.67 -28.09
N THR A 132 14.60 -4.27 -29.29
CA THR A 132 13.58 -5.24 -29.74
C THR A 132 13.76 -6.60 -29.05
N TRP A 133 12.68 -7.37 -28.90
CA TRP A 133 12.77 -8.74 -28.38
C TRP A 133 13.30 -9.73 -29.43
N LEU A 134 14.17 -10.65 -28.98
CA LEU A 134 14.58 -11.81 -29.77
C LEU A 134 13.70 -13.01 -29.43
N TYR A 135 13.16 -13.65 -30.48
CA TYR A 135 12.37 -14.87 -30.38
C TYR A 135 13.10 -16.01 -31.08
N TYR A 136 12.98 -17.22 -30.54
CA TYR A 136 13.70 -18.38 -31.04
C TYR A 136 12.81 -19.59 -31.26
N ALA A 137 13.10 -20.38 -32.29
CA ALA A 137 12.41 -21.63 -32.56
C ALA A 137 12.85 -22.77 -31.61
N ASP A 138 14.01 -22.61 -30.95
CA ASP A 138 14.61 -23.64 -30.11
C ASP A 138 15.07 -23.10 -28.76
N ARG A 139 15.12 -24.00 -27.78
CA ARG A 139 15.54 -23.71 -26.39
C ARG A 139 17.00 -23.25 -26.27
N ASN A 140 17.85 -23.61 -27.22
CA ASN A 140 19.26 -23.23 -27.22
C ASN A 140 19.48 -21.81 -27.80
N HIS A 141 18.41 -21.13 -28.21
CA HIS A 141 18.43 -19.79 -28.79
C HIS A 141 19.31 -19.71 -30.05
N THR A 142 19.27 -20.74 -30.90
CA THR A 142 20.11 -20.80 -32.12
C THR A 142 19.39 -20.36 -33.39
N GLN A 143 18.08 -20.51 -33.45
CA GLN A 143 17.26 -20.20 -34.62
C GLN A 143 16.33 -19.04 -34.31
N LEU A 144 16.64 -17.86 -34.86
CA LEU A 144 15.81 -16.67 -34.70
C LEU A 144 14.49 -16.78 -35.47
N LEU A 145 13.44 -16.23 -34.87
CA LEU A 145 12.12 -16.05 -35.47
C LEU A 145 11.83 -14.57 -35.68
N SER A 146 11.22 -14.26 -36.81
CA SER A 146 10.56 -12.97 -37.03
C SER A 146 9.29 -12.85 -36.19
N THR A 147 8.85 -11.61 -35.95
CA THR A 147 7.56 -11.35 -35.28
C THR A 147 6.39 -12.02 -36.02
N TRP A 148 6.42 -12.05 -37.36
CA TRP A 148 5.39 -12.72 -38.15
C TRP A 148 5.34 -14.24 -37.91
N GLU A 149 6.49 -14.90 -37.80
CA GLU A 149 6.54 -16.33 -37.50
C GLU A 149 6.00 -16.63 -36.10
N VAL A 150 6.31 -15.77 -35.11
CA VAL A 150 5.73 -15.87 -33.77
C VAL A 150 4.22 -15.69 -33.81
N MET A 151 3.74 -14.63 -34.45
CA MET A 151 2.30 -14.36 -34.61
C MET A 151 1.55 -15.52 -35.28
N SER A 152 2.16 -16.13 -36.30
CA SER A 152 1.58 -17.25 -37.05
C SER A 152 1.40 -18.50 -36.19
N MET A 153 2.07 -18.61 -35.04
CA MET A 153 1.87 -19.71 -34.09
C MET A 153 0.46 -19.73 -33.50
N ALA A 154 -0.31 -18.64 -33.59
CA ALA A 154 -1.71 -18.60 -33.19
C ALA A 154 -2.57 -19.64 -33.92
N GLU A 155 -2.19 -20.03 -35.14
CA GLU A 155 -2.87 -21.09 -35.92
C GLU A 155 -2.57 -22.50 -35.40
N ASN A 156 -1.60 -22.66 -34.49
CA ASN A 156 -1.22 -23.93 -33.91
C ASN A 156 -1.09 -23.80 -32.38
N PRO A 157 -2.15 -24.12 -31.62
CA PRO A 157 -2.16 -23.97 -30.15
C PRO A 157 -1.04 -24.70 -29.40
N GLY A 158 -0.40 -25.72 -30.01
CA GLY A 158 0.74 -26.43 -29.45
C GLY A 158 2.11 -25.83 -29.79
N ALA A 159 2.18 -24.90 -30.73
CA ALA A 159 3.42 -24.24 -31.11
C ALA A 159 3.93 -23.33 -29.98
N ARG A 160 5.25 -23.34 -29.78
CA ARG A 160 5.91 -22.54 -28.75
C ARG A 160 7.12 -21.84 -29.38
N PHE A 161 7.34 -20.60 -28.97
CA PHE A 161 8.57 -19.87 -29.21
C PHE A 161 9.34 -19.75 -27.90
N HIS A 162 10.65 -19.62 -28.01
CA HIS A 162 11.57 -19.48 -26.89
C HIS A 162 12.07 -18.04 -26.79
N VAL A 163 12.25 -17.57 -25.56
CA VAL A 163 12.68 -16.21 -25.22
C VAL A 163 13.68 -16.23 -24.08
N SER A 164 14.47 -15.16 -23.96
CA SER A 164 15.36 -14.99 -22.82
C SER A 164 14.58 -14.91 -21.50
N TRP A 165 15.28 -15.20 -20.40
CA TRP A 165 14.70 -15.00 -19.08
C TRP A 165 14.36 -13.53 -18.81
N ARG A 166 15.13 -12.59 -19.40
CA ARG A 166 14.83 -11.15 -19.33
C ARG A 166 13.45 -10.82 -19.90
N TRP A 167 13.07 -11.41 -21.03
CA TRP A 167 11.73 -11.25 -21.60
C TRP A 167 10.66 -11.61 -20.57
N HIS A 168 10.83 -12.73 -19.87
CA HIS A 168 9.85 -13.21 -18.91
C HIS A 168 9.75 -12.31 -17.67
N VAL A 169 10.88 -11.85 -17.13
CA VAL A 169 10.90 -10.88 -16.02
C VAL A 169 10.16 -9.60 -16.42
N VAL A 170 10.42 -9.09 -17.63
CA VAL A 170 9.80 -7.86 -18.13
C VAL A 170 8.30 -8.05 -18.37
N HIS A 171 7.89 -9.16 -18.99
CA HIS A 171 6.49 -9.56 -19.13
C HIS A 171 5.78 -9.55 -17.77
N CYS A 172 6.37 -10.17 -16.74
CA CYS A 172 5.77 -10.27 -15.41
C CYS A 172 5.50 -8.91 -14.75
N TYR A 173 6.47 -7.99 -14.71
CA TYR A 173 6.23 -6.69 -14.06
C TYR A 173 5.35 -5.78 -14.92
N MET A 174 5.39 -5.88 -16.26
CA MET A 174 4.51 -5.10 -17.11
C MET A 174 3.06 -5.60 -17.02
N TYR A 175 2.83 -6.90 -16.81
CA TYR A 175 1.50 -7.39 -16.47
C TYR A 175 0.98 -6.84 -15.15
N TRP A 176 1.86 -6.65 -14.16
CA TRP A 176 1.47 -5.95 -12.93
C TRP A 176 1.05 -4.49 -13.20
N ILE A 177 1.76 -3.78 -14.08
CA ILE A 177 1.34 -2.43 -14.53
C ILE A 177 -0.02 -2.49 -15.23
N LYS A 178 -0.24 -3.47 -16.13
CA LYS A 178 -1.53 -3.67 -16.82
C LYS A 178 -2.66 -3.90 -15.83
N MET A 179 -2.48 -4.78 -14.84
CA MET A 179 -3.45 -5.02 -13.75
C MET A 179 -3.79 -3.75 -12.98
N TYR A 180 -2.78 -2.95 -12.63
CA TYR A 180 -2.98 -1.67 -11.95
C TYR A 180 -3.77 -0.66 -12.81
N ARG A 181 -3.49 -0.59 -14.12
CA ARG A 181 -4.20 0.27 -15.08
C ARG A 181 -5.63 -0.20 -15.29
N ALA A 182 -5.88 -1.51 -15.39
CA ALA A 182 -7.21 -2.10 -15.54
C ALA A 182 -8.16 -1.69 -14.40
N GLN A 183 -7.66 -1.68 -13.15
CA GLN A 183 -8.41 -1.21 -11.96
C GLN A 183 -8.80 0.29 -12.03
N ARG A 184 -8.21 1.04 -12.95
CA ARG A 184 -8.43 2.48 -13.16
C ARG A 184 -9.09 2.80 -14.49
N GLY A 185 -9.76 1.82 -15.10
CA GLY A 185 -10.46 1.98 -16.38
C GLY A 185 -9.55 1.86 -17.60
N GLY A 186 -8.33 1.35 -17.44
CA GLY A 186 -7.48 0.93 -18.55
C GLY A 186 -8.00 -0.36 -19.23
N ALA A 187 -7.20 -0.91 -20.13
CA ALA A 187 -7.53 -2.16 -20.80
C ALA A 187 -7.75 -3.30 -19.80
N GLN A 188 -8.75 -4.15 -20.07
CA GLN A 188 -9.05 -5.32 -19.26
C GLN A 188 -7.88 -6.32 -19.30
N VAL A 189 -7.61 -6.98 -18.17
CA VAL A 189 -6.70 -8.14 -18.13
C VAL A 189 -7.46 -9.36 -18.62
N GLU A 190 -6.84 -10.13 -19.50
CA GLU A 190 -7.40 -11.33 -20.08
C GLU A 190 -7.55 -12.43 -19.02
N GLY A 191 -8.55 -13.30 -19.18
CA GLY A 191 -8.85 -14.35 -18.19
C GLY A 191 -7.65 -15.22 -17.83
N ARG A 192 -6.81 -15.58 -18.81
CA ARG A 192 -5.58 -16.37 -18.62
C ARG A 192 -4.54 -15.74 -17.70
N TYR A 193 -4.61 -14.43 -17.47
CA TYR A 193 -3.66 -13.69 -16.64
C TYR A 193 -4.32 -13.06 -15.41
N ASP A 194 -5.65 -13.04 -15.35
CA ASP A 194 -6.41 -12.42 -14.28
C ASP A 194 -6.80 -13.42 -13.17
N GLY A 195 -5.77 -14.08 -12.63
CA GLY A 195 -5.89 -15.07 -11.58
C GLY A 195 -4.68 -15.08 -10.65
N GLU A 196 -4.90 -15.49 -9.39
CA GLU A 196 -3.82 -15.56 -8.38
C GLU A 196 -2.72 -16.55 -8.79
N ALA A 197 -3.06 -17.62 -9.51
CA ALA A 197 -2.10 -18.59 -10.02
C ALA A 197 -1.05 -17.92 -10.91
N HIS A 198 -1.49 -17.08 -11.87
CA HIS A 198 -0.58 -16.30 -12.70
C HIS A 198 0.25 -15.29 -11.88
N VAL A 199 -0.34 -14.60 -10.91
CA VAL A 199 0.41 -13.69 -10.02
C VAL A 199 1.51 -14.43 -9.24
N ARG A 200 1.22 -15.62 -8.71
CA ARG A 200 2.20 -16.46 -8.01
C ARG A 200 3.30 -16.97 -8.93
N HIS A 201 2.95 -17.34 -10.17
CA HIS A 201 3.92 -17.69 -11.21
C HIS A 201 4.88 -16.53 -11.48
N CYS A 202 4.33 -15.33 -11.74
CA CYS A 202 5.10 -14.10 -11.97
C CYS A 202 6.02 -13.76 -10.80
N ALA A 203 5.52 -13.88 -9.56
CA ALA A 203 6.34 -13.67 -8.37
C ALA A 203 7.52 -14.65 -8.29
N GLY A 204 7.32 -15.90 -8.72
CA GLY A 204 8.36 -16.93 -8.77
C GLY A 204 9.46 -16.64 -9.79
N VAL A 205 9.15 -15.96 -10.89
CA VAL A 205 10.13 -15.59 -11.94
C VAL A 205 11.21 -14.67 -11.38
N PHE A 206 10.86 -13.71 -10.51
CA PHE A 206 11.83 -12.78 -9.92
C PHE A 206 12.83 -13.46 -8.96
N GLY A 207 12.49 -14.61 -8.39
CA GLY A 207 13.34 -15.34 -7.45
C GLY A 207 14.19 -16.44 -8.10
N ARG A 208 14.12 -16.61 -9.42
CA ARG A 208 14.82 -17.68 -10.14
C ARG A 208 15.48 -17.10 -11.38
N ASP A 209 16.80 -17.06 -11.40
CA ASP A 209 17.52 -16.78 -12.64
C ASP A 209 17.38 -17.97 -13.62
N GLY A 210 17.27 -17.67 -14.91
CA GLY A 210 17.10 -18.68 -15.95
C GLY A 210 17.82 -18.33 -17.23
N TRP A 211 18.06 -19.35 -18.07
CA TRP A 211 18.56 -19.16 -19.43
C TRP A 211 17.50 -18.57 -20.35
N GLY A 212 16.28 -19.12 -20.28
CA GLY A 212 15.19 -18.79 -21.17
C GLY A 212 13.92 -19.53 -20.78
N THR A 213 12.81 -19.08 -21.34
CA THR A 213 11.49 -19.68 -21.17
C THR A 213 10.81 -19.85 -22.52
N ALA A 214 9.62 -20.43 -22.54
CA ALA A 214 8.83 -20.61 -23.75
C ALA A 214 7.42 -20.05 -23.54
N SER A 215 6.81 -19.55 -24.61
CA SER A 215 5.42 -19.11 -24.64
C SER A 215 4.77 -19.53 -25.95
N GLY A 216 3.43 -19.60 -25.97
CA GLY A 216 2.63 -19.76 -27.17
C GLY A 216 1.98 -18.43 -27.57
N VAL A 217 1.32 -18.43 -28.74
CA VAL A 217 0.41 -17.36 -29.13
C VAL A 217 -1.02 -17.90 -29.12
N VAL A 218 -1.95 -17.19 -28.50
CA VAL A 218 -3.35 -17.62 -28.38
C VAL A 218 -4.33 -16.70 -29.11
N LEU A 219 -5.43 -17.29 -29.58
CA LEU A 219 -6.59 -16.58 -30.14
C LEU A 219 -7.71 -16.42 -29.12
N ASP A 220 -7.81 -17.35 -28.17
CA ASP A 220 -8.69 -17.24 -27.02
C ASP A 220 -7.88 -16.93 -25.75
N ALA A 221 -7.94 -15.68 -25.30
CA ALA A 221 -7.24 -15.23 -24.11
C ALA A 221 -8.09 -15.32 -22.82
N ASP A 222 -9.34 -15.79 -22.90
CA ASP A 222 -10.21 -15.92 -21.72
C ASP A 222 -9.89 -17.18 -20.91
N VAL A 223 -9.32 -18.20 -21.55
CA VAL A 223 -9.05 -19.51 -20.93
C VAL A 223 -7.60 -19.59 -20.46
N GLU A 224 -7.41 -19.94 -19.19
CA GLU A 224 -6.09 -20.28 -18.65
C GLU A 224 -5.58 -21.55 -19.36
N GLU A 225 -4.35 -21.53 -19.89
CA GLU A 225 -3.77 -22.73 -20.50
C GLU A 225 -3.71 -23.85 -19.43
N PRO A 226 -4.16 -25.09 -19.74
CA PRO A 226 -4.15 -26.20 -18.79
C PRO A 226 -2.76 -26.65 -18.37
#